data_AF-A0A940SVJ4-F1
#
_entry.id   AF-A0A940SVJ4-F1
#
_cell.length_a   1.000
_cell.length_b   1.000
_cell.length_c   1.000
_cell.angle_alpha   90.00
_cell.angle_beta   90.00
_cell.angle_gamma   90.00
#
_symmetry.space_group_name_H-M   'P 1'
#
loop_
_entity.id
_entity.type
_entity.pdbx_description
1 polymer ?
#
loop_
_entity_poly.entity_id
_entity_poly.type
_entity_poly.pdbx_seq_one_letter_code
_entity_poly.pdbx_strand_id
1 'polypeptide(L)' 'MKTDIEMKTPQKVEIIEVIHTESTRGKGTNENPVRIVHQYWNKNGKLLAENDDY' A
#
# COMPACT_ATOMS: atom_id res chain seq x y z
N MET A 1 28.76 -18.64 -17.35
CA MET A 1 27.35 -19.03 -17.56
C MET A 1 26.49 -17.81 -17.30
N LYS A 2 25.65 -17.39 -18.25
CA LYS A 2 24.62 -16.39 -17.98
C LYS A 2 23.42 -17.14 -17.43
N THR A 3 23.02 -16.83 -16.20
CA THR A 3 21.80 -17.37 -15.62
C THR A 3 20.66 -16.51 -16.16
N ASP A 4 19.83 -17.07 -17.04
CA ASP A 4 18.59 -16.44 -17.43
C ASP A 4 17.66 -16.47 -16.21
N ILE A 5 17.60 -15.36 -15.48
CA ILE A 5 16.67 -15.23 -14.34
C ILE A 5 15.29 -14.95 -14.93
N GLU A 6 14.51 -16.01 -15.10
CA GLU A 6 13.08 -15.89 -15.41
C GLU A 6 12.35 -15.40 -14.15
N MET A 7 11.87 -14.15 -14.16
CA MET A 7 11.08 -13.62 -13.06
C MET A 7 9.72 -14.32 -12.99
N LYS A 8 9.58 -15.26 -12.05
CA LYS A 8 8.27 -15.80 -11.66
C LYS A 8 7.69 -14.92 -10.56
N THR A 9 6.65 -14.17 -10.86
CA THR A 9 5.92 -13.36 -9.87
C THR A 9 4.68 -14.11 -9.39
N PRO A 10 4.37 -14.11 -8.08
CA PRO A 10 5.16 -13.63 -6.94
C PRO A 10 6.23 -14.65 -6.45
N GLN A 11 7.40 -14.15 -6.03
CA GLN A 11 8.51 -14.99 -5.52
C GLN A 11 8.38 -15.39 -4.04
N LYS A 12 7.60 -14.63 -3.27
CA LYS A 12 7.32 -14.91 -1.86
C LYS A 12 5.94 -14.36 -1.52
N VAL A 13 5.18 -15.13 -0.75
CA VAL A 13 3.89 -14.73 -0.18
C VAL A 13 3.94 -15.08 1.30
N GLU A 14 3.65 -14.12 2.17
CA GLU A 14 3.66 -14.33 3.61
C GLU A 14 2.64 -13.42 4.29
N ILE A 15 2.18 -13.84 5.47
CA ILE A 15 1.36 -13.02 6.35
C ILE A 15 2.31 -12.19 7.22
N ILE A 16 2.06 -10.88 7.26
CA ILE A 16 2.80 -9.95 8.11
C ILE A 16 1.84 -9.16 8.99
N GLU A 17 2.30 -8.80 10.19
CA GLU A 17 1.60 -7.88 11.07
C GLU A 17 1.98 -6.43 10.74
N VAL A 18 0.99 -5.56 10.67
CA VAL A 18 1.14 -4.14 10.29
C VAL A 18 0.35 -3.24 11.23
N ILE A 19 0.74 -1.98 11.30
CA ILE A 19 -0.11 -0.91 11.86
C ILE A 19 -0.99 -0.43 10.72
N HIS A 20 -2.31 -0.51 10.90
CA HIS A 20 -3.30 0.01 9.95
C HIS A 20 -3.82 1.36 10.44
N THR A 21 -3.92 2.32 9.52
CA THR A 21 -4.51 3.63 9.78
C THR A 21 -5.52 3.98 8.71
N GLU A 22 -6.61 4.60 9.12
CA GLU A 22 -7.60 5.22 8.24
C GLU A 22 -7.47 6.73 8.35
N SER A 23 -7.40 7.39 7.20
CA SER A 23 -7.34 8.85 7.13
C SER A 23 -8.36 9.38 6.14
N THR A 24 -9.08 10.42 6.53
CA THR A 24 -9.98 11.13 5.62
C THR A 24 -9.15 12.08 4.76
N ARG A 25 -9.22 11.93 3.44
CA ARG A 25 -8.53 12.81 2.48
C ARG A 25 -9.52 13.42 1.50
N GLY A 26 -9.21 14.61 1.03
CA GLY A 26 -9.94 15.31 -0.03
C GLY A 26 -10.34 16.72 0.35
N LYS A 27 -10.79 17.51 -0.64
CA LYS A 27 -11.26 18.89 -0.44
C LYS A 27 -12.79 19.00 -0.41
N GLY A 28 -13.51 17.92 -0.72
CA GLY A 28 -14.96 17.90 -0.83
C GLY A 28 -15.50 18.55 -2.10
N THR A 29 -14.65 18.69 -3.14
CA THR A 29 -15.09 19.14 -4.46
C THR A 29 -15.33 17.93 -5.37
N ASN A 30 -16.01 18.13 -6.51
CA ASN A 30 -16.24 17.06 -7.48
C ASN A 30 -14.92 16.49 -8.03
N GLU A 31 -13.91 17.35 -8.17
CA GLU A 31 -12.56 17.00 -8.65
C GLU A 31 -11.63 16.52 -7.51
N ASN A 32 -12.10 16.53 -6.26
CA ASN A 32 -11.35 16.06 -5.11
C ASN A 32 -12.30 15.69 -3.95
N PRO A 33 -13.06 14.59 -4.11
CA PRO A 33 -14.05 14.17 -3.12
C PRO A 33 -13.37 13.73 -1.83
N VAL A 34 -14.10 13.90 -0.73
CA VAL A 34 -13.71 13.34 0.57
C VAL A 34 -13.86 11.83 0.51
N ARG A 35 -12.82 11.11 0.91
CA ARG A 35 -12.77 9.65 0.93
C ARG A 35 -11.87 9.15 2.06
N ILE A 36 -11.92 7.85 2.31
CA ILE A 36 -11.04 7.17 3.25
C ILE A 36 -9.84 6.62 2.50
N VAL A 37 -8.65 6.83 3.05
CA VAL A 37 -7.40 6.23 2.59
C VAL A 37 -6.91 5.29 3.67
N HIS A 38 -6.65 4.04 3.27
CA HIS A 38 -6.10 3.01 4.16
C HIS A 38 -4.60 2.95 3.97
N GLN A 39 -3.85 3.05 5.06
CA GLN A 39 -2.39 2.93 5.03
C GLN A 39 -1.94 1.80 5.94
N TYR A 40 -0.88 1.12 5.52
CA TYR A 40 -0.30 -0.01 6.22
C TYR A 40 1.17 0.30 6.50
N TRP A 41 1.56 0.30 7.76
CA TRP A 41 2.87 0.70 8.23
C TRP A 41 3.56 -0.45 8.95
N ASN A 42 4.89 -0.47 8.94
CA ASN A 42 5.62 -1.32 9.87
C ASN A 42 5.71 -0.68 11.26
N LYS A 43 6.16 -1.47 12.25
CA LYS A 43 6.30 -1.05 13.66
C LYS A 43 7.29 0.11 13.87
N ASN A 44 8.13 0.41 12.88
CA ASN A 44 9.10 1.51 12.92
C ASN A 44 8.58 2.79 12.25
N GLY A 45 7.30 2.82 11.84
CA GLY A 45 6.70 3.99 11.18
C GLY A 45 7.04 4.14 9.69
N LYS A 46 7.52 3.08 9.02
CA LYS A 46 7.69 3.08 7.55
C LYS A 46 6.41 2.64 6.86
N LEU A 47 5.95 3.42 5.89
CA LEU A 47 4.82 3.07 5.02
C LEU A 47 5.19 1.86 4.14
N LEU A 48 4.32 0.84 4.15
CA LEU A 48 4.47 -0.39 3.36
C LEU A 48 3.54 -0.38 2.16
N ALA A 49 2.30 0.08 2.36
CA ALA A 49 1.29 0.18 1.30
C ALA A 49 0.27 1.26 1.64
N GLU A 50 -0.31 1.82 0.59
CA GLU A 50 -1.47 2.73 0.65
C GLU A 50 -2.51 2.21 -0.32
N ASN A 51 -3.75 2.12 0.15
CA ASN A 51 -4.91 1.92 -0.71
C ASN A 51 -5.72 3.23 -0.69
N ASP A 52 -5.69 3.90 -1.84
CA ASP A 52 -6.38 5.15 -2.10
C ASP A 52 -7.19 4.96 -3.40
N ASP A 53 -8.52 4.91 -3.27
CA ASP A 53 -9.45 4.58 -4.37
C ASP A 53 -9.67 5.72 -5.39
N TYR A 54 -8.82 6.76 -5.38
CA TYR A 54 -8.94 7.94 -6.25
C TYR A 54 -7.98 7.96 -7.44
#